data_AF-A0A7C4YPP1-F1
#
_entry.id   AF-A0A7C4YPP1-F1
#
_cell.length_a   1.000
_cell.length_b   1.000
_cell.length_c   1.000
_cell.angle_alpha   90.00
_cell.angle_beta   90.00
_cell.angle_gamma   90.00
#
_symmetry.space_group_name_H-M   'P 1'
#
loop_
_entity.id
_entity.type
_entity.pdbx_description
1 polymer ?
#
loop_
_entity_poly.entity_id
_entity_poly.type
_entity_poly.pdbx_seq_one_letter_code
_entity_poly.pdbx_strand_id
1 'polypeptide(L)'
;MSPNTNEQRRGVNGFGEAIANEVIKLHSQVQTTVPNTPKIQHKLERFTYPARVDTSNPLVVGVYKQGFFPELVNALLKEFNNNTVSVNLTTVLLNKELALVGGSGEFFSGLAVQLKKNSPAPKTIFLGYCNGHSLYIPTKEAVEEGGYGADPMFAWVPVGTGEEIIEKACENLRTFLMEE
;
A
#
# COMPACT_ATOMS: atom_id res chain seq x y z
N MET A 1 -20.35 -0.42 -12.47
CA MET A 1 -21.12 -1.69 -12.43
C MET A 1 -20.17 -2.83 -12.76
N SER A 2 -20.28 -3.98 -12.10
CA SER A 2 -19.37 -5.12 -12.34
C SER A 2 -19.46 -5.58 -13.81
N PRO A 3 -18.35 -5.70 -14.55
CA PRO A 3 -18.35 -6.21 -15.91
C PRO A 3 -18.80 -7.69 -16.01
N ASN A 4 -18.81 -8.42 -14.88
CA ASN A 4 -19.26 -9.82 -14.78
C ASN A 4 -20.61 -9.94 -14.04
N THR A 5 -21.61 -9.15 -14.43
CA THR A 5 -22.96 -9.20 -13.85
C THR A 5 -23.91 -10.13 -14.62
N ASN A 6 -24.93 -10.64 -13.94
CA ASN A 6 -26.05 -11.38 -14.52
C ASN A 6 -27.35 -10.89 -13.86
N GLU A 7 -28.52 -11.40 -14.27
CA GLU A 7 -29.81 -10.96 -13.72
C GLU A 7 -29.88 -11.04 -12.19
N GLN A 8 -29.29 -12.08 -11.60
CA GLN A 8 -29.28 -12.31 -10.15
C GLN A 8 -28.29 -11.38 -9.42
N ARG A 9 -27.26 -10.87 -10.11
CA ARG A 9 -26.18 -10.04 -9.54
C ARG A 9 -26.32 -8.56 -9.88
N ARG A 10 -27.47 -8.16 -10.45
CA ARG A 10 -27.70 -6.79 -10.91
C ARG A 10 -28.10 -5.90 -9.74
N GLY A 11 -27.61 -4.65 -9.77
CA GLY A 11 -27.90 -3.66 -8.74
C GLY A 11 -27.21 -3.95 -7.40
N VAL A 12 -27.38 -3.04 -6.45
CA VAL A 12 -26.71 -3.11 -5.14
C VAL A 12 -27.14 -4.36 -4.36
N ASN A 13 -28.43 -4.70 -4.37
CA ASN A 13 -28.96 -5.85 -3.63
C ASN A 13 -28.45 -7.17 -4.19
N GLY A 14 -28.59 -7.41 -5.51
CA GLY A 14 -28.14 -8.65 -6.13
C GLY A 14 -26.62 -8.85 -6.03
N PHE A 15 -25.84 -7.77 -6.16
CA PHE A 15 -24.39 -7.83 -5.97
C PHE A 15 -24.02 -8.13 -4.51
N GLY A 16 -24.68 -7.46 -3.55
CA GLY A 16 -24.47 -7.69 -2.12
C GLY A 16 -24.82 -9.12 -1.70
N GLU A 17 -25.95 -9.65 -2.16
CA GLU A 17 -26.37 -11.02 -1.91
C GLU A 17 -25.37 -12.03 -2.49
N ALA A 18 -24.87 -11.79 -3.70
CA ALA A 18 -23.87 -12.66 -4.31
C ALA A 18 -22.54 -12.68 -3.55
N ILE A 19 -22.08 -11.53 -3.03
CA ILE A 19 -20.90 -11.47 -2.16
C ILE A 19 -21.16 -12.24 -0.86
N ALA A 20 -22.30 -12.01 -0.21
CA ALA A 20 -22.64 -12.68 1.05
C ALA A 20 -22.67 -14.22 0.89
N ASN A 21 -23.28 -14.70 -0.20
CA ASN A 21 -23.33 -16.13 -0.51
C ASN A 21 -21.93 -16.73 -0.73
N GLU A 22 -21.03 -16.03 -1.42
CA GLU A 22 -19.66 -16.51 -1.60
C GLU A 22 -18.87 -16.50 -0.28
N VAL A 23 -19.09 -15.50 0.59
CA VAL A 23 -18.48 -15.45 1.93
C VAL A 23 -18.96 -16.62 2.80
N ILE A 24 -20.27 -16.91 2.82
CA ILE A 24 -20.83 -18.05 3.58
C ILE A 24 -20.25 -19.37 3.05
N LYS A 25 -20.21 -19.53 1.73
CA LYS A 25 -19.63 -20.71 1.07
C LYS A 25 -18.17 -20.89 1.46
N LEU A 26 -17.34 -19.86 1.36
CA LEU A 26 -15.93 -19.92 1.76
C LEU A 26 -15.77 -20.20 3.25
N HIS A 27 -16.56 -19.55 4.11
CA HIS A 27 -16.54 -19.76 5.55
C HIS A 27 -16.78 -21.22 5.93
N SER A 28 -17.75 -21.88 5.28
CA SER A 28 -18.06 -23.30 5.52
C SER A 28 -16.91 -24.27 5.17
N GLN A 29 -15.92 -23.81 4.39
CA GLN A 29 -14.75 -24.58 3.97
C GLN A 29 -13.49 -24.27 4.79
N VAL A 30 -13.54 -23.28 5.68
CA VAL A 30 -12.38 -22.89 6.49
C VAL A 30 -12.06 -23.99 7.49
N GLN A 31 -10.82 -24.46 7.46
CA GLN A 31 -10.27 -25.36 8.48
C GLN A 31 -9.19 -24.59 9.26
N THR A 32 -9.31 -24.58 10.57
CA THR A 32 -8.31 -23.97 11.46
C THR A 32 -7.32 -25.02 11.91
N THR A 33 -6.03 -24.69 11.82
CA THR A 33 -4.94 -25.53 12.33
C THR A 33 -4.14 -24.77 13.37
N VAL A 34 -3.58 -25.49 14.35
CA VAL A 34 -2.59 -24.91 15.27
C VAL A 34 -1.22 -25.11 14.62
N PRO A 35 -0.43 -24.04 14.40
CA PRO A 35 0.91 -24.19 13.84
C PRO A 35 1.80 -24.93 14.84
N ASN A 36 2.66 -25.82 14.33
CA ASN A 36 3.61 -26.57 15.17
C ASN A 36 4.60 -25.65 15.91
N THR A 37 4.95 -24.52 15.28
CA THR A 37 5.87 -23.53 15.82
C THR A 37 5.25 -22.14 15.63
N PRO A 38 4.33 -21.71 16.51
CA PRO A 38 3.69 -20.41 16.40
C PRO A 38 4.75 -19.30 16.49
N LYS A 39 4.84 -18.47 15.45
CA LYS A 39 5.84 -17.39 15.39
C LYS A 39 5.27 -16.20 14.64
N ILE A 40 5.52 -15.01 15.17
CA ILE A 40 5.25 -13.74 14.50
C ILE A 40 6.59 -13.01 14.39
N GLN A 41 7.04 -12.78 13.17
CA GLN A 41 8.19 -11.94 12.88
C GLN A 41 7.69 -10.64 12.27
N HIS A 42 8.29 -9.52 12.64
CA HIS A 42 7.91 -8.23 12.10
C HIS A 42 9.09 -7.28 12.03
N LYS A 43 9.01 -6.31 11.11
CA LYS A 43 9.93 -5.20 11.00
C LYS A 43 9.18 -3.96 10.54
N LEU A 44 9.49 -2.84 11.18
CA LEU A 44 8.98 -1.51 10.84
C LEU A 44 10.17 -0.68 10.38
N GLU A 45 10.05 -0.09 9.19
CA GLU A 45 11.10 0.74 8.60
C GLU A 45 10.49 2.04 8.11
N ARG A 46 11.24 3.13 8.25
CA ARG A 46 10.87 4.45 7.73
C ARG A 46 11.94 4.91 6.76
N PHE A 47 11.52 5.28 5.57
CA PHE A 47 12.35 5.82 4.51
C PHE A 47 11.98 7.28 4.33
N THR A 48 12.96 8.17 4.24
CA THR A 48 12.75 9.61 4.08
C THR A 48 13.54 10.09 2.89
N TYR A 49 12.87 10.82 2.00
CA TYR A 49 13.40 11.26 0.73
C TYR A 49 13.15 12.76 0.53
N PRO A 50 13.94 13.43 -0.32
CA PRO A 50 13.55 14.72 -0.88
C PRO A 50 12.21 14.59 -1.63
N ALA A 51 11.29 15.51 -1.39
CA ALA A 51 10.02 15.54 -2.11
C ALA A 51 10.22 16.01 -3.58
N ARG A 52 9.43 15.44 -4.51
CA ARG A 52 9.35 15.87 -5.92
C ARG A 52 8.71 17.25 -6.09
N VAL A 53 8.06 17.77 -5.05
CA VAL A 53 7.48 19.11 -5.01
C VAL A 53 8.27 19.99 -4.04
N ASP A 54 8.41 21.27 -4.36
CA ASP A 54 9.05 22.26 -3.48
C ASP A 54 8.02 22.86 -2.52
N THR A 55 7.91 22.28 -1.33
CA THR A 55 7.06 22.76 -0.25
C THR A 55 7.63 23.98 0.49
N SER A 56 8.86 24.40 0.17
CA SER A 56 9.43 25.65 0.71
C SER A 56 8.91 26.87 -0.04
N ASN A 57 8.38 26.69 -1.25
CA ASN A 57 7.81 27.74 -2.07
C ASN A 57 6.38 28.12 -1.61
N PRO A 58 6.15 29.35 -1.13
CA PRO A 58 4.83 29.77 -0.64
C PRO A 58 3.74 29.76 -1.70
N LEU A 59 4.08 29.94 -2.98
CA LEU A 59 3.10 29.89 -4.08
C LEU A 59 2.61 28.46 -4.30
N VAL A 60 3.52 27.49 -4.28
CA VAL A 60 3.18 26.06 -4.37
C VAL A 60 2.27 25.69 -3.21
N VAL A 61 2.67 26.02 -1.98
CA VAL A 61 1.84 25.77 -0.78
C VAL A 61 0.48 26.48 -0.88
N GLY A 62 0.43 27.71 -1.41
CA GLY A 62 -0.80 28.45 -1.64
C GLY A 62 -1.78 27.71 -2.54
N VAL A 63 -1.30 27.15 -3.65
CA VAL A 63 -2.11 26.35 -4.58
C VAL A 63 -2.67 25.11 -3.89
N TYR A 64 -1.86 24.38 -3.11
CA TYR A 64 -2.35 23.23 -2.34
C TYR A 64 -3.42 23.62 -1.32
N LYS A 65 -3.22 24.70 -0.57
CA LYS A 65 -4.18 25.16 0.45
C LYS A 65 -5.52 25.52 -0.16
N GLN A 66 -5.52 26.06 -1.38
CA GLN A 66 -6.74 26.35 -2.13
C GLN A 66 -7.43 25.07 -2.62
N GLY A 67 -6.68 24.04 -3.03
CA GLY A 67 -7.24 22.78 -3.53
C GLY A 67 -7.70 21.79 -2.46
N PHE A 68 -7.05 21.77 -1.29
CA PHE A 68 -7.18 20.69 -0.29
C PHE A 68 -7.47 21.18 1.13
N PHE A 69 -7.84 22.45 1.30
CA PHE A 69 -8.03 23.15 2.58
C PHE A 69 -6.72 23.43 3.35
N PRO A 70 -6.56 24.64 3.93
CA PRO A 70 -5.35 25.01 4.64
C PRO A 70 -4.95 24.07 5.78
N GLU A 71 -5.91 23.53 6.52
CA GLU A 71 -5.71 22.68 7.69
C GLU A 71 -5.06 21.36 7.31
N LEU A 72 -5.55 20.71 6.25
CA LEU A 72 -4.99 19.44 5.76
C LEU A 72 -3.56 19.63 5.27
N VAL A 73 -3.32 20.68 4.49
CA VAL A 73 -1.97 20.98 3.96
C VAL A 73 -1.00 21.32 5.09
N ASN A 74 -1.42 22.10 6.09
CA ASN A 74 -0.57 22.40 7.24
C ASN A 74 -0.25 21.13 8.06
N ALA A 75 -1.21 20.22 8.23
CA ALA A 75 -0.98 18.95 8.90
C ALA A 75 0.03 18.09 8.13
N LEU A 76 -0.14 17.99 6.80
CA LEU A 76 0.77 17.27 5.91
C LEU A 76 2.19 17.85 5.98
N LEU A 77 2.35 19.17 5.90
CA LEU A 77 3.66 19.84 5.98
C LEU A 77 4.33 19.73 7.34
N LYS A 78 3.57 19.50 8.42
CA LYS A 78 4.13 19.21 9.74
C LYS A 78 4.77 17.81 9.76
N GLU A 79 4.15 16.85 9.10
CA GLU A 79 4.67 15.49 8.96
C GLU A 79 5.84 15.43 7.95
N PHE A 80 5.73 16.19 6.86
CA PHE A 80 6.64 16.27 5.72
C PHE A 80 7.40 17.60 5.71
N ASN A 81 8.11 17.85 6.82
CA ASN A 81 8.92 19.06 6.98
C ASN A 81 10.21 19.01 6.15
N ASN A 82 10.89 20.15 6.05
CA ASN A 82 12.19 20.28 5.37
C ASN A 82 12.19 19.80 3.91
N ASN A 83 11.05 19.95 3.21
CA ASN A 83 10.89 19.50 1.83
C ASN A 83 11.16 18.00 1.64
N THR A 84 10.75 17.19 2.62
CA THR A 84 10.91 15.75 2.60
C THR A 84 9.57 15.04 2.61
N VAL A 85 9.55 13.80 2.14
CA VAL A 85 8.42 12.89 2.27
C VAL A 85 8.93 11.58 2.85
N SER A 86 8.16 10.95 3.72
CA SER A 86 8.53 9.66 4.29
C SER A 86 7.52 8.58 3.95
N VAL A 87 8.01 7.35 3.81
CA VAL A 87 7.22 6.13 3.63
C VAL A 87 7.57 5.16 4.75
N ASN A 88 6.57 4.66 5.45
CA ASN A 88 6.72 3.58 6.43
C ASN A 88 6.39 2.25 5.76
N LEU A 89 7.30 1.28 5.89
CA LEU A 89 7.12 -0.11 5.50
C LEU A 89 6.91 -0.96 6.76
N THR A 90 5.90 -1.81 6.72
CA THR A 90 5.63 -2.83 7.72
C THR A 90 5.72 -4.18 7.05
N THR A 91 6.65 -5.03 7.48
CA THR A 91 6.72 -6.42 7.01
C THR A 91 6.41 -7.33 8.19
N VAL A 92 5.40 -8.20 8.07
CA VAL A 92 5.04 -9.20 9.08
C VAL A 92 5.00 -10.57 8.42
N LEU A 93 5.55 -11.58 9.07
CA LEU A 93 5.43 -12.98 8.68
C LEU A 93 4.84 -13.78 9.84
N LEU A 94 3.69 -14.40 9.57
CA LEU A 94 2.96 -15.24 10.50
C LEU A 94 3.23 -16.70 10.17
N ASN A 95 3.79 -17.43 11.14
CA ASN A 95 4.03 -18.88 11.10
C ASN A 95 4.80 -19.36 9.85
N LYS A 96 5.71 -18.52 9.32
CA LYS A 96 6.44 -18.77 8.06
C LYS A 96 5.53 -19.03 6.84
N GLU A 97 4.24 -18.67 6.91
CA GLU A 97 3.24 -18.98 5.88
C GLU A 97 2.60 -17.72 5.29
N LEU A 98 2.10 -16.83 6.14
CA LEU A 98 1.35 -15.64 5.73
C LEU A 98 2.16 -14.37 5.96
N ALA A 99 2.58 -13.75 4.86
CA ALA A 99 3.16 -12.43 4.86
C ALA A 99 2.08 -11.33 4.76
N LEU A 100 2.15 -10.36 5.65
CA LEU A 100 1.41 -9.11 5.59
C LEU A 100 2.42 -7.98 5.38
N VAL A 101 2.30 -7.28 4.25
CA VAL A 101 3.17 -6.14 3.92
C VAL A 101 2.32 -4.88 3.86
N GLY A 102 2.60 -3.94 4.76
CA GLY A 102 1.93 -2.66 4.86
C GLY A 102 2.81 -1.52 4.37
N GLY A 103 2.24 -0.57 3.62
CA GLY A 103 2.89 0.67 3.21
C GLY A 103 2.05 1.90 3.58
N SER A 104 2.69 2.97 4.03
CA SER A 104 2.00 4.18 4.50
C SER A 104 1.47 5.09 3.39
N GLY A 105 0.82 4.59 2.35
CA GLY A 105 0.30 5.44 1.27
C GLY A 105 -0.59 4.71 0.28
N GLU A 106 -0.89 5.38 -0.82
CA GLU A 106 -1.66 4.86 -1.95
C GLU A 106 -0.72 4.23 -2.98
N PHE A 107 -0.29 2.99 -2.71
CA PHE A 107 0.55 2.25 -3.66
C PHE A 107 -0.27 1.82 -4.86
N PHE A 108 0.29 2.00 -6.05
CA PHE A 108 -0.33 1.52 -7.28
C PHE A 108 -0.42 -0.02 -7.28
N SER A 109 -1.49 -0.54 -7.87
CA SER A 109 -1.78 -1.99 -7.86
C SER A 109 -0.66 -2.84 -8.45
N GLY A 110 0.08 -2.31 -9.44
CA GLY A 110 1.26 -2.94 -10.02
C GLY A 110 2.32 -3.31 -8.97
N LEU A 111 2.52 -2.48 -7.95
CA LEU A 111 3.47 -2.75 -6.86
C LEU A 111 3.01 -3.93 -6.00
N ALA A 112 1.72 -4.01 -5.67
CA ALA A 112 1.15 -5.13 -4.94
C ALA A 112 1.22 -6.44 -5.75
N VAL A 113 1.05 -6.37 -7.07
CA VAL A 113 1.21 -7.52 -7.98
C VAL A 113 2.68 -7.97 -8.01
N GLN A 114 3.62 -7.04 -8.13
CA GLN A 114 5.06 -7.33 -8.09
C GLN A 114 5.47 -7.99 -6.77
N LEU A 115 4.99 -7.47 -5.63
CA LEU A 115 5.23 -8.09 -4.33
C LEU A 115 4.75 -9.54 -4.32
N LYS A 116 3.49 -9.80 -4.70
CA LYS A 116 2.93 -11.15 -4.70
C LYS A 116 3.69 -12.10 -5.62
N LYS A 117 4.19 -11.61 -6.76
CA LYS A 117 5.00 -12.39 -7.70
C LYS A 117 6.38 -12.76 -7.14
N ASN A 118 7.01 -11.84 -6.41
CA ASN A 118 8.40 -11.96 -5.97
C ASN A 118 8.55 -12.39 -4.50
N SER A 119 7.45 -12.46 -3.75
CA SER A 119 7.46 -12.80 -2.33
C SER A 119 7.93 -14.24 -2.12
N PRO A 120 8.85 -14.49 -1.19
CA PRO A 120 9.27 -15.85 -0.84
C PRO A 120 8.27 -16.56 0.09
N ALA A 121 7.31 -15.83 0.67
CA ALA A 121 6.31 -16.41 1.57
C ALA A 121 5.23 -17.15 0.76
N PRO A 122 4.68 -18.27 1.29
CA PRO A 122 3.62 -19.01 0.59
C PRO A 122 2.37 -18.18 0.26
N LYS A 123 1.98 -17.27 1.15
CA LYS A 123 0.83 -16.38 0.98
C LYS A 123 1.25 -14.96 1.32
N THR A 124 0.89 -14.01 0.46
CA THR A 124 1.29 -12.61 0.65
C THR A 124 0.14 -11.66 0.37
N ILE A 125 -0.13 -10.78 1.35
CA ILE A 125 -1.13 -9.73 1.27
C ILE A 125 -0.41 -8.39 1.39
N PHE A 126 -0.71 -7.48 0.44
CA PHE A 126 -0.29 -6.09 0.51
C PHE A 126 -1.43 -5.24 1.06
N LEU A 127 -1.10 -4.28 1.92
CA LEU A 127 -2.03 -3.35 2.54
C LEU A 127 -1.49 -1.92 2.38
N GLY A 128 -2.20 -1.08 1.63
CA GLY A 128 -1.95 0.37 1.63
C GLY A 128 -2.44 1.03 2.91
N TYR A 129 -2.20 2.33 3.06
CA TYR A 129 -2.69 3.14 4.19
C TYR A 129 -2.30 2.61 5.58
N CYS A 130 -1.18 1.90 5.68
CA CYS A 130 -0.73 1.31 6.94
C CYS A 130 0.29 2.22 7.62
N ASN A 131 0.05 2.56 8.89
CA ASN A 131 1.00 3.26 9.74
C ASN A 131 1.45 4.63 9.20
N GLY A 132 0.57 5.37 8.52
CA GLY A 132 0.83 6.73 8.04
C GLY A 132 0.17 7.00 6.69
N HIS A 133 0.46 8.17 6.12
CA HIS A 133 -0.06 8.58 4.82
C HIS A 133 0.99 9.39 4.05
N SER A 134 1.43 8.84 2.91
CA SER A 134 2.51 9.32 2.04
C SER A 134 2.01 9.68 0.65
N LEU A 135 0.73 10.07 0.56
CA LEU A 135 0.03 10.34 -0.69
C LEU A 135 0.15 9.14 -1.66
N TYR A 136 0.29 9.40 -2.96
CA TYR A 136 0.45 8.36 -3.97
C TYR A 136 1.88 7.85 -4.08
N ILE A 137 1.99 6.53 -4.27
CA ILE A 137 3.24 5.83 -4.55
C ILE A 137 3.08 5.07 -5.88
N PRO A 138 3.42 5.73 -7.00
CA PRO A 138 3.30 5.14 -8.33
C PRO A 138 4.43 4.14 -8.63
N THR A 139 4.24 3.32 -9.66
CA THR A 139 5.34 2.60 -10.32
C THR A 139 6.16 3.58 -11.17
N LYS A 140 7.40 3.21 -11.52
CA LYS A 140 8.21 3.95 -12.50
C LYS A 140 7.47 4.14 -13.83
N GLU A 141 6.89 3.05 -14.34
CA GLU A 141 6.07 3.03 -15.56
C GLU A 141 4.90 4.03 -15.48
N ALA A 142 4.16 4.06 -14.38
CA ALA A 142 3.05 4.99 -14.22
C ALA A 142 3.50 6.45 -14.17
N VAL A 143 4.72 6.75 -13.70
CA VAL A 143 5.28 8.10 -13.78
C VAL A 143 5.55 8.50 -15.23
N GLU A 144 6.01 7.58 -16.08
CA GLU A 144 6.22 7.83 -17.51
C GLU A 144 4.90 8.01 -18.26
N GLU A 145 3.87 7.24 -17.89
CA GLU A 145 2.53 7.36 -18.47
C GLU A 145 1.76 8.60 -17.97
N GLY A 146 2.06 9.06 -16.76
CA GLY A 146 1.41 10.19 -16.10
C GLY A 146 0.07 9.85 -15.44
N GLY A 147 -0.76 10.87 -15.24
CA GLY A 147 -2.05 10.76 -14.54
C GLY A 147 -1.99 11.25 -13.10
N TYR A 148 -3.18 11.38 -12.48
CA TYR A 148 -3.35 12.05 -11.20
C TYR A 148 -2.41 11.52 -10.11
N GLY A 149 -2.40 10.22 -9.85
CA GLY A 149 -1.57 9.62 -8.80
C GLY A 149 -0.09 9.46 -9.15
N ALA A 150 0.36 9.92 -10.32
CA ALA A 150 1.76 9.84 -10.76
C ALA A 150 2.42 11.23 -10.89
N ASP A 151 1.60 12.26 -11.01
CA ASP A 151 2.01 13.67 -11.08
C ASP A 151 2.75 14.08 -9.80
N PRO A 152 3.86 14.84 -9.89
CA PRO A 152 4.58 15.37 -8.72
C PRO A 152 3.70 16.14 -7.72
N MET A 153 2.57 16.70 -8.16
CA MET A 153 1.61 17.36 -7.28
C MET A 153 0.88 16.40 -6.33
N PHE A 154 0.83 15.10 -6.63
CA PHE A 154 0.10 14.13 -5.83
C PHE A 154 0.96 12.92 -5.42
N ALA A 155 2.09 12.69 -6.09
CA ALA A 155 3.08 11.69 -5.75
C ALA A 155 4.41 12.38 -5.39
N TRP A 156 4.56 12.74 -4.11
CA TRP A 156 5.73 13.48 -3.64
C TRP A 156 6.99 12.62 -3.55
N VAL A 157 6.85 11.30 -3.43
CA VAL A 157 7.99 10.37 -3.36
C VAL A 157 8.79 10.36 -4.66
N PRO A 158 10.13 10.25 -4.62
CA PRO A 158 10.93 10.08 -5.84
C PRO A 158 10.46 8.93 -6.73
N VAL A 159 10.76 9.05 -8.03
CA VAL A 159 10.46 8.00 -8.99
C VAL A 159 11.24 6.74 -8.62
N GLY A 160 10.54 5.61 -8.50
CA GLY A 160 11.14 4.33 -8.12
C GLY A 160 11.05 3.97 -6.64
N THR A 161 10.57 4.87 -5.78
CA THR A 161 10.39 4.57 -4.35
C THR A 161 9.43 3.38 -4.15
N GLY A 162 8.39 3.25 -4.97
CA GLY A 162 7.46 2.12 -4.89
C GLY A 162 8.18 0.77 -5.02
N GLU A 163 8.98 0.61 -6.07
CA GLU A 163 9.74 -0.61 -6.34
C GLU A 163 10.78 -0.91 -5.26
N GLU A 164 11.50 0.12 -4.78
CA GLU A 164 12.47 0.00 -3.68
C GLU A 164 11.81 -0.58 -2.42
N ILE A 165 10.64 -0.04 -2.04
CA ILE A 165 9.91 -0.50 -0.85
C ILE A 165 9.43 -1.95 -1.01
N ILE A 166 8.96 -2.33 -2.20
CA ILE A 166 8.53 -3.71 -2.49
C ILE A 166 9.71 -4.68 -2.46
N GLU A 167 10.85 -4.30 -3.04
CA GLU A 167 12.08 -5.08 -2.99
C GLU A 167 12.51 -5.29 -1.55
N LYS A 168 12.50 -4.22 -0.75
CA LYS A 168 12.86 -4.28 0.67
C LYS A 168 11.94 -5.19 1.48
N ALA A 169 10.64 -5.17 1.21
CA ALA A 169 9.70 -6.10 1.83
C ALA A 169 10.04 -7.56 1.49
N CYS A 170 10.39 -7.85 0.23
CA CYS A 170 10.83 -9.18 -0.17
C CYS A 170 12.11 -9.62 0.54
N GLU A 171 13.09 -8.72 0.69
CA GLU A 171 14.30 -8.99 1.47
C GLU A 171 14.00 -9.36 2.92
N ASN A 172 13.18 -8.54 3.60
CA ASN A 172 12.78 -8.80 4.99
C ASN A 172 12.11 -10.18 5.13
N LEU A 173 11.23 -10.55 4.19
CA LEU A 173 10.59 -11.86 4.20
C LEU A 173 11.59 -13.01 3.98
N ARG A 174 12.60 -12.84 3.11
CA ARG A 174 13.67 -13.84 2.95
C ARG A 174 14.43 -14.02 4.25
N THR A 175 14.80 -12.91 4.92
CA THR A 175 15.47 -12.95 6.22
C THR A 175 14.64 -13.71 7.25
N PHE A 176 13.35 -13.38 7.38
CA PHE A 176 12.48 -14.04 8.36
C PHE A 176 12.34 -15.55 8.12
N LEU A 177 12.29 -15.98 6.87
CA LEU A 177 12.20 -17.40 6.51
C LEU A 177 13.50 -18.17 6.80
N MET A 178 14.66 -17.50 6.75
CA MET A 178 15.97 -18.08 7.07
C MET A 178 16.24 -18.16 8.59
N GLU A 179 15.56 -17.36 9.40
CA GLU A 179 15.65 -17.45 10.86
C GLU A 179 14.96 -18.72 11.38
N GLU A 180 15.67 -19.50 12.21
CA GLU A 180 15.15 -20.70 12.86
C GLU A 180 13.91 -20.41 13.72
#